data_AF-A0A2M9XRP4-F1
#
_entry.id   AF-A0A2M9XRP4-F1
#
_cell.length_a   1.000
_cell.length_b   1.000
_cell.length_c   1.000
_cell.angle_alpha   90.00
_cell.angle_beta   90.00
_cell.angle_gamma   90.00
#
_symmetry.space_group_name_H-M   'P 1'
#
loop_
_entity.id
_entity.type
_entity.pdbx_description
1 polymer ?
#
loop_
_entity_poly.entity_id
_entity_poly.type
_entity_poly.pdbx_seq_one_letter_code
_entity_poly.pdbx_strand_id
1 'polypeptide(L)' 'MRPRKVCVCNQVSEEEILTSIRNGNDTLEKLMDNTGASTGCGTCMGSVRKLLARELKVPRT' A
#
# COMPACT_ATOMS: atom_id res chain seq x y z
N MET A 1 -19.23 5.58 6.95
CA MET A 1 -18.41 5.93 5.76
C MET A 1 -17.60 4.70 5.38
N ARG A 2 -17.62 4.26 4.11
CA ARG A 2 -16.84 3.08 3.69
C ARG A 2 -15.39 3.50 3.39
N PRO A 3 -14.36 2.83 3.96
CA PRO A 3 -12.97 3.19 3.70
C PRO A 3 -12.61 2.97 2.23
N ARG A 4 -11.79 3.88 1.68
CA ARG A 4 -11.33 3.83 0.29
C ARG A 4 -10.50 2.57 0.07
N LYS A 5 -10.97 1.67 -0.80
CA LYS A 5 -10.23 0.48 -1.21
C LYS A 5 -9.23 0.82 -2.31
N VAL A 6 -7.96 0.54 -2.05
CA VAL A 6 -6.85 0.73 -2.98
C VAL A 6 -6.62 -0.53 -3.81
N CYS A 7 -6.67 -1.69 -3.16
CA CYS A 7 -6.68 -2.99 -3.85
C CYS A 7 -8.09 -3.57 -3.81
N VAL A 8 -8.71 -3.72 -4.98
CA VAL A 8 -10.05 -4.32 -5.08
C VAL A 8 -9.98 -5.85 -5.01
N CYS A 9 -8.95 -6.48 -5.58
CA CYS A 9 -8.79 -7.94 -5.55
C CYS A 9 -8.77 -8.49 -4.12
N ASN A 10 -7.91 -7.90 -3.29
CA ASN A 10 -7.68 -8.37 -1.92
C ASN A 10 -8.37 -7.48 -0.87
N GLN A 11 -9.29 -6.62 -1.31
CA GLN A 11 -10.06 -5.72 -0.45
C GLN A 11 -9.20 -4.91 0.53
N VAL A 12 -8.02 -4.44 0.11
CA VAL A 12 -7.11 -3.65 0.96
C VAL A 12 -7.44 -2.16 0.86
N SER A 13 -7.65 -1.51 2.00
CA SER A 13 -7.88 -0.07 2.08
C SER A 13 -6.60 0.77 2.14
N GLU A 14 -6.75 2.07 1.87
CA GLU A 14 -5.65 3.03 2.05
C GLU A 14 -5.15 3.04 3.50
N GLU A 15 -6.07 2.98 4.48
CA GLU A 15 -5.72 2.96 5.91
C GLU A 15 -4.92 1.72 6.31
N GLU A 16 -5.29 0.54 5.79
CA GLU A 16 -4.54 -0.70 6.01
C GLU A 16 -3.11 -0.61 5.46
N ILE A 17 -2.94 -0.01 4.27
CA ILE A 17 -1.62 0.22 3.66
C ILE A 17 -0.80 1.18 4.53
N LEU A 18 -1.37 2.32 4.93
CA LEU A 18 -0.66 3.32 5.74
C LEU A 18 -0.27 2.77 7.12
N THR A 19 -1.16 2.02 7.76
CA THR A 19 -0.89 1.34 9.03
C THR A 19 0.24 0.33 8.87
N SER A 20 0.21 -0.46 7.79
CA SER A 20 1.28 -1.41 7.47
C SER A 20 2.64 -0.72 7.29
N ILE A 21 2.68 0.44 6.62
CA ILE A 21 3.91 1.22 6.44
C ILE A 21 4.44 1.72 7.79
N ARG A 22 3.56 2.27 8.64
CA ARG A 22 3.93 2.74 10.00
C ARG A 22 4.45 1.63 10.91
N ASN A 23 4.01 0.40 10.66
CA ASN A 23 4.50 -0.80 11.37
C ASN A 23 5.85 -1.31 10.84
N GLY A 24 6.51 -0.62 9.90
CA GLY A 24 7.85 -0.95 9.40
C GLY A 24 7.90 -1.73 8.09
N ASN A 25 6.75 -1.91 7.41
CA ASN A 25 6.72 -2.45 6.04
C ASN A 25 7.08 -1.34 5.04
N ASP A 26 8.34 -0.96 5.05
CA ASP A 26 8.94 0.16 4.32
C ASP A 26 9.38 -0.17 2.88
N THR A 27 9.06 -1.38 2.39
CA THR A 27 9.28 -1.76 0.99
C THR A 27 7.97 -2.26 0.37
N LEU A 28 7.89 -2.21 -0.97
CA LEU A 28 6.72 -2.74 -1.68
C LEU A 28 6.53 -4.22 -1.39
N GLU A 29 7.61 -5.00 -1.35
CA GLU A 29 7.59 -6.43 -1.09
C GLU A 29 7.05 -6.73 0.31
N LYS A 30 7.57 -6.06 1.35
CA LYS A 30 7.02 -6.17 2.71
C LYS A 30 5.53 -5.79 2.78
N LEU A 31 5.11 -4.76 2.03
CA LEU A 31 3.70 -4.39 1.95
C LEU A 31 2.84 -5.46 1.26
N MET A 32 3.35 -6.06 0.19
CA MET A 32 2.68 -7.14 -0.55
C MET A 32 2.51 -8.35 0.36
N ASP A 33 3.55 -8.73 1.10
CA ASP A 33 3.53 -9.87 2.02
C ASP A 33 2.59 -9.64 3.20
N ASN A 34 2.61 -8.44 3.80
CA ASN A 34 1.80 -8.13 4.97
C ASN A 34 0.32 -7.88 4.64
N THR A 35 0.02 -7.20 3.53
CA THR A 35 -1.36 -6.76 3.21
C THR A 35 -2.00 -7.54 2.06
N GLY A 36 -1.22 -8.26 1.27
CA GLY A 36 -1.66 -8.84 0.00
C GLY A 36 -1.90 -7.81 -1.11
N ALA A 37 -1.77 -6.50 -0.88
CA ALA A 37 -2.00 -5.52 -1.95
C ALA A 37 -1.05 -5.77 -3.13
N SER A 38 -1.56 -5.71 -4.38
CA SER A 38 -0.79 -5.92 -5.62
C SER A 38 -0.39 -7.37 -5.95
N THR A 39 -0.83 -8.39 -5.20
CA THR A 39 -0.58 -9.80 -5.53
C THR A 39 -1.65 -10.44 -6.44
N GLY A 40 -2.72 -9.70 -6.74
CA GLY A 40 -3.77 -10.10 -7.69
C GLY A 40 -3.52 -9.58 -9.10
N CYS A 41 -4.37 -8.68 -9.60
CA CYS A 41 -4.25 -8.15 -10.96
C CYS A 41 -3.20 -7.03 -11.16
N GLY A 42 -2.57 -6.55 -10.08
CA GLY A 42 -1.51 -5.53 -10.15
C GLY A 42 -1.94 -4.09 -10.45
N THR A 43 -3.19 -3.82 -10.85
CA THR A 43 -3.67 -2.46 -11.20
C THR A 43 -3.47 -1.41 -10.09
N CYS A 44 -3.50 -1.83 -8.83
CA CYS A 44 -3.30 -0.95 -7.67
C CYS A 44 -1.82 -0.64 -7.38
N MET A 45 -0.86 -1.31 -8.02
CA MET A 45 0.56 -1.23 -7.66
C MET A 45 1.11 0.20 -7.73
N GLY A 46 0.71 0.99 -8.73
CA GLY A 46 1.09 2.40 -8.84
C GLY A 46 0.57 3.25 -7.67
N SER A 47 -0.65 2.99 -7.20
CA SER A 47 -1.23 3.66 -6.03
C SER A 47 -0.52 3.24 -4.74
N VAL A 48 -0.23 1.95 -4.56
CA VAL A 48 0.50 1.43 -3.39
C VAL A 48 1.90 2.06 -3.31
N ARG A 49 2.65 2.12 -4.43
CA ARG A 49 3.96 2.78 -4.49
C ARG A 49 3.90 4.26 -4.12
N LYS A 50 2.86 4.98 -4.58
CA LYS A 50 2.65 6.40 -4.22
C LYS A 50 2.39 6.57 -2.73
N LEU A 51 1.60 5.69 -2.10
CA LEU A 51 1.33 5.71 -0.67
C LEU A 51 2.61 5.43 0.14
N LEU A 52 3.37 4.41 -0.28
CA LEU A 52 4.66 4.06 0.32
C LEU A 52 5.64 5.24 0.30
N ALA A 53 5.85 5.84 -0.88
CA ALA A 53 6.75 6.98 -1.03
C ALA A 53 6.28 8.21 -0.23
N ARG A 54 4.96 8.47 -0.19
CA ARG A 54 4.36 9.57 0.57
C ARG A 54 4.57 9.40 2.06
N GLU A 55 4.33 8.21 2.61
CA GLU A 55 4.37 7.96 4.05
C GLU A 55 5.82 7.90 4.58
N LEU A 56 6.76 7.35 3.80
CA LEU A 56 8.17 7.29 4.16
C LEU A 56 8.92 8.63 4.01
N LYS A 57 8.25 9.69 3.52
CA LYS A 57 8.86 11.00 3.24
C LYS A 57 10.15 10.90 2.43
N VAL A 58 10.26 9.94 1.50
CA VAL A 58 11.44 9.87 0.63
C VAL A 58 11.47 11.16 -0.20
N PRO A 59 12.49 12.02 -0.06
CA PRO A 59 12.58 13.21 -0.90
C PRO A 59 12.64 12.73 -2.35
N ARG A 60 11.71 13.22 -3.19
CA ARG A 60 11.86 13.10 -4.64
C ARG A 60 13.14 13.85 -4.99
N THR A 61 14.22 13.10 -5.17
CA THR A 61 15.46 13.61 -5.77
C THR A 61 15.26 13.62 -7.28
#